data_AF-A0A2K2TT26-F1
#
_entry.id   AF-A0A2K2TT26-F1
#
_cell.length_a   1.000
_cell.length_b   1.000
_cell.length_c   1.000
_cell.angle_alpha   90.00
_cell.angle_beta   90.00
_cell.angle_gamma   90.00
#
_symmetry.space_group_name_H-M   'P 1'
#
loop_
_entity.id
_entity.type
_entity.pdbx_description
1 polymer ?
#
loop_
_entity_poly.entity_id
_entity_poly.type
_entity_poly.pdbx_seq_one_letter_code
_entity_poly.pdbx_strand_id
1 'polypeptide(L)'
;MSYLPLNRRDLAQTLTDSCYPPEKIQQFLEAYDNGQRKELITVLSAHRRALLNKIHERQGNLDCLDYLIYQLKQQSETANKEKS
;
A
#
# COMPACT_ATOMS: atom_id res chain seq x y z
N MET A 1 -13.43 -27.55 -11.26
CA MET A 1 -12.97 -26.16 -11.08
C MET A 1 -11.60 -26.19 -10.41
N SER A 2 -10.59 -26.61 -11.16
CA SER A 2 -9.22 -26.84 -10.71
C SER A 2 -8.30 -25.82 -11.38
N TYR A 3 -8.16 -24.64 -10.78
CA TYR A 3 -7.19 -23.64 -11.22
C TYR A 3 -6.32 -23.22 -10.03
N LEU A 4 -5.44 -24.10 -9.60
CA LEU A 4 -4.20 -23.71 -8.94
C LEU A 4 -3.12 -24.65 -9.51
N PRO A 5 -2.16 -24.08 -10.23
CA PRO A 5 -0.92 -23.80 -9.54
C PRO A 5 -0.37 -22.44 -9.94
N LEU A 6 -0.59 -21.42 -9.09
CA LEU A 6 0.55 -20.54 -8.84
C LEU A 6 1.59 -21.46 -8.20
N ASN A 7 2.57 -21.90 -8.98
CA ASN A 7 3.68 -22.66 -8.43
C ASN A 7 4.36 -21.79 -7.35
N ARG A 8 5.14 -22.42 -6.47
CA ARG A 8 5.76 -21.74 -5.33
C ARG A 8 6.56 -20.50 -5.74
N ARG A 9 7.16 -20.51 -6.93
CA ARG A 9 7.92 -19.39 -7.49
C ARG A 9 7.02 -18.21 -7.88
N ASP A 10 5.97 -18.47 -8.65
CA ASP A 10 5.04 -17.42 -9.10
C ASP A 10 4.29 -16.81 -7.92
N LEU A 11 3.99 -17.61 -6.90
CA LEU A 11 3.41 -17.11 -5.66
C LEU A 11 4.39 -16.22 -4.90
N ALA A 12 5.65 -16.63 -4.76
CA ALA A 12 6.68 -15.82 -4.11
C ALA A 12 6.92 -14.50 -4.85
N GLN A 13 6.91 -14.52 -6.19
CA GLN A 13 7.02 -13.32 -7.01
C GLN A 13 5.83 -12.39 -6.79
N THR A 14 4.60 -12.93 -6.83
CA THR A 14 3.39 -12.15 -6.58
C THR A 14 3.39 -11.50 -5.20
N LEU A 15 3.86 -12.23 -4.18
CA LEU A 15 4.02 -11.69 -2.81
C LEU A 15 5.05 -10.55 -2.80
N THR A 16 6.18 -10.74 -3.47
CA THR A 16 7.22 -9.71 -3.57
C THR A 16 6.69 -8.45 -4.29
N ASP A 17 6.01 -8.61 -5.42
CA ASP A 17 5.46 -7.51 -6.22
C ASP A 17 4.34 -6.75 -5.49
N SER A 18 3.63 -7.42 -4.57
CA SER A 18 2.61 -6.81 -3.71
C SER A 18 3.17 -6.18 -2.43
N CYS A 19 4.49 -5.98 -2.36
CA CYS A 19 5.20 -5.47 -1.19
C CYS A 19 4.91 -6.28 0.07
N TYR A 20 4.64 -7.58 -0.07
CA TYR A 20 4.51 -8.47 1.06
C TYR A 20 5.88 -8.64 1.74
N PRO A 21 5.96 -8.70 3.07
CA PRO A 21 7.25 -8.70 3.76
C PRO A 21 8.08 -9.94 3.39
N PRO A 22 9.32 -9.79 2.85
CA PRO A 22 10.13 -10.89 2.36
C PRO A 22 10.45 -11.92 3.46
N GLU A 23 10.60 -11.47 4.71
CA GLU A 23 10.82 -12.33 5.88
C GLU A 23 9.62 -13.24 6.20
N LYS A 24 8.42 -12.89 5.72
CA LYS A 24 7.19 -13.69 5.91
C LYS A 24 6.83 -14.55 4.70
N ILE A 25 7.52 -14.38 3.56
CA ILE A 25 7.22 -15.14 2.34
C ILE A 25 7.44 -16.63 2.58
N GLN A 26 8.52 -17.02 3.24
CA GLN A 26 8.81 -18.43 3.49
C GLN A 26 7.71 -19.12 4.31
N GLN A 27 7.28 -18.49 5.41
CA GLN A 27 6.18 -18.98 6.25
C GLN A 27 4.86 -19.07 5.48
N PHE A 28 4.58 -18.10 4.61
CA PHE A 28 3.40 -18.10 3.76
C PHE A 28 3.42 -19.29 2.78
N LEU A 29 4.57 -19.57 2.16
CA LEU A 29 4.72 -20.68 1.23
C LEU A 29 4.61 -22.04 1.94
N GLU A 30 5.17 -22.18 3.14
CA GLU A 30 5.00 -23.39 3.96
C GLU A 30 3.52 -23.64 4.31
N ALA A 31 2.79 -22.60 4.72
CA ALA A 31 1.35 -22.70 4.96
C ALA A 31 0.54 -22.97 3.68
N TYR A 32 1.02 -22.51 2.52
CA TYR A 32 0.47 -22.84 1.19
C TYR A 32 0.63 -24.32 0.86
N ASP A 33 1.83 -24.86 1.10
CA ASP A 33 2.15 -26.26 0.86
C ASP A 33 1.36 -27.18 1.82
N ASN A 34 1.11 -26.74 3.06
CA ASN A 34 0.27 -27.42 4.05
C ASN A 34 -1.25 -27.29 3.81
N GLY A 35 -1.67 -26.60 2.74
CA GLY A 35 -3.08 -26.48 2.38
C GLY A 35 -3.90 -25.55 3.27
N GLN A 36 -3.28 -24.66 4.05
CA GLN A 36 -3.94 -23.75 5.01
C GLN A 36 -4.61 -22.55 4.32
N ARG A 37 -5.44 -22.80 3.29
CA ARG A 37 -5.98 -21.77 2.39
C ARG A 37 -6.73 -20.64 3.10
N LYS A 38 -7.55 -20.96 4.11
CA LYS A 38 -8.34 -19.97 4.85
C LYS A 38 -7.44 -18.98 5.61
N GLU A 39 -6.39 -19.47 6.24
CA GLU A 39 -5.43 -18.65 6.97
C GLU A 39 -4.68 -17.70 6.02
N LEU A 40 -4.21 -18.23 4.88
CA LEU A 40 -3.54 -17.43 3.86
C LEU A 40 -4.43 -16.30 3.32
N ILE A 41 -5.71 -16.57 3.07
CA ILE A 41 -6.67 -15.55 2.61
C ILE A 41 -6.85 -14.46 3.68
N THR A 42 -6.96 -14.85 4.95
CA THR A 42 -7.04 -13.90 6.07
C THR A 42 -5.80 -13.01 6.14
N VAL A 43 -4.62 -13.61 6.02
CA VAL A 43 -3.33 -12.89 6.05
C VAL A 43 -3.22 -11.90 4.88
N LEU A 44 -3.56 -12.32 3.65
CA LEU A 44 -3.59 -11.44 2.49
C LEU A 44 -4.61 -10.30 2.63
N SER A 45 -5.78 -10.58 3.21
CA SER A 45 -6.81 -9.56 3.44
C SER A 45 -6.36 -8.50 4.45
N ALA A 46 -5.67 -8.93 5.50
CA ALA A 46 -5.06 -8.03 6.47
C ALA A 46 -3.96 -7.17 5.82
N HIS A 47 -3.09 -7.77 5.00
CA HIS A 47 -2.05 -7.06 4.27
C HIS A 47 -2.63 -6.00 3.32
N ARG A 48 -3.67 -6.36 2.55
CA ARG A 48 -4.40 -5.41 1.70
C ARG A 48 -4.92 -4.21 2.48
N ARG A 49 -5.50 -4.45 3.67
CA ARG A 49 -6.00 -3.37 4.53
C ARG A 49 -4.86 -2.48 5.04
N ALA A 50 -3.73 -3.06 5.42
CA ALA A 50 -2.56 -2.30 5.84
C ALA A 50 -2.01 -1.40 4.72
N LEU A 51 -1.95 -1.90 3.48
CA LEU A 51 -1.57 -1.11 2.31
C LEU A 51 -2.53 0.05 2.07
N LEU A 52 -3.84 -0.22 2.14
CA LEU A 52 -4.86 0.81 1.97
C LEU A 52 -4.74 1.92 3.03
N ASN A 53 -4.52 1.55 4.29
CA ASN A 53 -4.31 2.52 5.36
C ASN A 53 -3.08 3.41 5.10
N LYS A 54 -1.96 2.84 4.64
CA LYS A 54 -0.77 3.61 4.26
C LYS A 54 -1.04 4.60 3.12
N ILE A 55 -1.87 4.20 2.15
CA ILE A 55 -2.27 5.09 1.06
C ILE A 55 -3.11 6.24 1.60
N HIS A 56 -4.10 5.95 2.45
CA HIS A 56 -4.94 6.99 3.07
C HIS A 56 -4.13 7.96 3.94
N GLU A 57 -3.17 7.46 4.72
CA GLU A 57 -2.26 8.29 5.51
C GLU A 57 -1.42 9.20 4.61
N ARG A 58 -0.81 8.64 3.56
CA ARG A 58 -0.01 9.42 2.61
C ARG A 58 -0.84 10.46 1.86
N GLN A 59 -2.08 10.12 1.48
CA GLN A 59 -3.00 11.06 0.86
C GLN A 59 -3.29 12.24 1.80
N GLY A 60 -3.61 11.97 3.08
CA GLY A 60 -3.84 13.04 4.06
C GLY A 60 -2.62 13.95 4.23
N ASN A 61 -1.41 13.38 4.24
CA ASN A 61 -0.18 14.16 4.29
C ASN A 61 0.00 15.07 3.06
N LEU A 62 -0.35 14.57 1.86
CA LEU A 62 -0.33 15.37 0.63
C LEU A 62 -1.36 16.50 0.70
N ASP A 63 -2.58 16.21 1.13
CA ASP A 63 -3.64 17.21 1.24
C ASP A 63 -3.22 18.37 2.18
N CYS A 64 -2.56 18.05 3.31
CA CYS A 64 -2.01 19.07 4.20
C CYS A 64 -0.90 19.90 3.54
N LEU A 65 -0.01 19.28 2.79
CA LEU A 65 1.07 19.98 2.06
C LEU A 65 0.50 20.87 0.97
N ASP A 66 -0.49 20.39 0.21
CA ASP A 66 -1.15 21.14 -0.86
C ASP A 66 -1.87 22.36 -0.30
N TYR A 67 -2.54 22.21 0.85
CA TYR A 67 -3.15 23.34 1.54
C TYR A 67 -2.11 24.37 1.98
N LEU A 68 -0.98 23.94 2.55
CA LEU A 68 0.10 24.84 2.95
C LEU A 68 0.67 25.60 1.74
N ILE A 69 0.92 24.90 0.63
CA ILE A 69 1.39 25.50 -0.62
C ILE A 69 0.38 26.54 -1.13
N TYR A 70 -0.92 26.21 -1.12
CA TYR A 70 -1.96 27.15 -1.51
C TYR A 70 -1.96 28.41 -0.63
N GLN A 71 -1.89 28.28 0.69
CA GLN A 71 -1.84 29.43 1.60
C GLN A 71 -0.64 30.34 1.33
N LEU A 72 0.54 29.76 1.11
CA LEU A 72 1.75 30.53 0.79
C LEU A 72 1.64 31.24 -0.56
N LYS A 73 1.05 30.60 -1.58
CA LYS A 73 0.77 31.25 -2.87
C LYS A 73 -0.16 32.46 -2.70
N GLN A 74 -1.26 32.30 -1.98
CA GLN A 74 -2.20 33.39 -1.74
C GLN A 74 -1.53 34.59 -1.04
N GLN A 75 -0.69 34.35 -0.03
CA GLN A 75 0.04 35.42 0.67
C GLN A 75 1.02 36.17 -0.25
N SER A 76 1.66 35.45 -1.19
CA SER A 76 2.54 36.08 -2.17
C SER A 76 1.78 36.93 -3.19
N GLU A 77 0.56 36.53 -3.55
CA GLU A 77 -0.29 37.25 -4.50
C GLU A 77 -0.99 38.47 -3.88
N THR A 78 -1.36 38.41 -2.60
CA THR A 78 -1.92 39.57 -1.87
C THR A 78 -0.87 40.64 -1.63
N ALA A 79 0.38 40.26 -1.32
CA ALA A 79 1.48 41.21 -1.12
C ALA A 79 1.87 42.02 -2.37
N ASN A 80 1.55 41.52 -3.57
CA ASN A 80 1.78 42.24 -4.83
C ASN A 80 0.65 43.21 -5.21
N LYS A 81 -0.54 43.11 -4.60
CA LYS A 81 -1.66 44.04 -4.86
C LYS A 81 -1.62 45.29 -3.98
N GLU A 82 -0.95 45.26 -2.83
CA GLU A 82 -0.82 46.40 -1.92
C GLU A 82 0.38 47.32 -2.25
N LYS A 83 1.21 46.94 -3.24
CA LYS A 83 2.35 47.73 -3.72
C LYS A 83 2.13 48.43 -5.06
N SER A 84 0.91 48.38 -5.61
CA SER A 84 0.57 49.04 -6.89
C SER A 84 -0.51 50.09 -6.74
#